data_AF-A0A7J6U1H7-F1
#
_entry.id   AF-A0A7J6U1H7-F1
#
_cell.length_a   1.000
_cell.length_b   1.000
_cell.length_c   1.000
_cell.angle_alpha   90.00
_cell.angle_beta   90.00
_cell.angle_gamma   90.00
#
_symmetry.space_group_name_H-M   'P 1'
#
loop_
_entity.id
_entity.type
_entity.pdbx_description
1 polymer ?
#
loop_
_entity_poly.entity_id
_entity_poly.type
_entity_poly.pdbx_seq_one_letter_code
_entity_poly.pdbx_strand_id
1 'polypeptide(L)'
;MDAYSNTELQRLHELKAVPLLVHFSHKSQLTKKKKKSGTLAIKAADQFRISKYDHTPEDLLEWMNQKTGREVRVFKTPHERLSSALKMLFGAVLLVIVGIFGIYSARTWPITCAIVALSIEFVSMSGIFFNILQGMMMQGKDAEGNPEWIMQGMRGQYLGEGLAASFLMITSGVCMLTAVRLPSVKYFQGSKKASSIQLVSVAVSVLCMWAVFEMYAVKTG
;
A
#
# COMPACT_ATOMS: atom_id res chain seq x y z
N MET A 1 -12.02 -8.38 1.43
CA MET A 1 -12.56 -7.28 2.25
C MET A 1 -13.78 -6.71 1.56
N ASP A 2 -14.94 -6.80 2.20
CA ASP A 2 -16.14 -6.16 1.68
C ASP A 2 -16.10 -4.70 2.14
N ALA A 3 -15.54 -3.82 1.30
CA ALA A 3 -15.47 -2.36 1.55
C ALA A 3 -16.85 -1.70 1.71
N TYR A 4 -17.93 -2.50 1.61
CA TYR A 4 -19.31 -2.11 1.74
C TYR A 4 -19.91 -2.37 3.12
N SER A 5 -19.31 -3.26 3.93
CA SER A 5 -19.75 -3.47 5.31
C SER A 5 -18.83 -2.69 6.24
N ASN A 6 -19.32 -1.57 6.79
CA ASN A 6 -18.61 -0.77 7.79
C ASN A 6 -18.46 -1.49 9.16
N THR A 7 -18.25 -2.81 9.15
CA THR A 7 -18.21 -3.70 10.31
C THR A 7 -16.99 -3.45 11.20
N GLU A 8 -15.85 -3.04 10.63
CA GLU A 8 -14.69 -2.65 11.45
C GLU A 8 -14.91 -1.33 12.20
N LEU A 9 -15.53 -0.35 11.53
CA LEU A 9 -15.88 0.94 12.15
C LEU A 9 -16.92 0.75 13.26
N GLN A 10 -17.88 -0.18 13.06
CA GLN A 10 -18.83 -0.61 14.08
C GLN A 10 -18.14 -1.28 15.27
N ARG A 11 -17.16 -2.15 15.00
CA ARG A 11 -16.41 -2.87 16.04
C ARG A 11 -15.48 -1.95 16.84
N LEU A 12 -14.79 -1.03 16.19
CA LEU A 12 -13.83 -0.12 16.81
C LEU A 12 -14.51 0.90 17.74
N HIS A 13 -15.73 1.30 17.41
CA HIS A 13 -16.51 2.29 18.17
C HIS A 13 -17.69 1.69 18.96
N GLU A 14 -17.78 0.36 19.05
CA GLU A 14 -18.88 -0.37 19.72
C GLU A 14 -20.28 0.03 19.23
N LEU A 15 -20.39 0.45 17.97
CA LEU A 15 -21.66 0.89 17.39
C LEU A 15 -22.43 -0.32 16.86
N LYS A 16 -23.69 -0.47 17.31
CA LYS A 16 -24.61 -1.50 16.79
C LYS A 16 -24.95 -1.32 15.30
N ALA A 17 -24.85 -0.10 14.78
CA ALA A 17 -25.01 0.24 13.37
C ALA A 17 -24.30 1.57 13.07
N VAL A 18 -23.82 1.76 11.84
CA VAL A 18 -23.27 3.06 11.41
C VAL A 18 -24.43 4.01 11.07
N PRO A 19 -24.47 5.24 11.62
CA PRO A 19 -25.49 6.21 11.28
C PRO A 19 -25.41 6.54 9.78
N LEU A 20 -26.52 6.32 9.07
CA LEU A 20 -26.62 6.62 7.64
C LEU A 20 -27.14 8.05 7.47
N LEU A 21 -26.34 8.91 6.83
CA LEU A 21 -26.80 10.25 6.44
C LEU A 21 -27.53 10.15 5.10
N VAL A 22 -28.78 10.64 5.07
CA VAL A 22 -29.64 10.60 3.90
C VAL A 22 -30.18 11.99 3.61
N HIS A 23 -30.04 12.44 2.37
CA HIS A 23 -30.59 13.73 1.94
C HIS A 23 -31.97 13.54 1.29
N PHE A 24 -32.98 14.20 1.85
CA PHE A 24 -34.32 14.25 1.29
C PHE A 24 -34.54 15.57 0.57
N SER A 25 -34.45 15.57 -0.76
CA SER A 25 -34.83 16.74 -1.55
C SER A 25 -36.35 16.96 -1.52
N HIS A 26 -36.82 18.18 -1.80
CA HIS A 26 -38.25 18.49 -1.96
C HIS A 26 -38.95 17.63 -3.04
N LYS A 27 -38.18 17.03 -3.96
CA LYS A 27 -38.62 16.10 -5.00
C LYS A 27 -38.49 14.62 -4.61
N SER A 28 -37.87 14.31 -3.46
CA SER A 28 -37.72 12.97 -2.92
C SER A 28 -39.08 12.44 -2.48
N GLN A 29 -39.39 11.19 -2.82
CA GLN A 29 -40.71 10.57 -2.79
C GLN A 29 -41.37 10.44 -1.39
N LEU A 30 -40.76 10.97 -0.33
CA LEU A 30 -41.39 11.08 0.99
C LEU A 30 -42.63 11.97 1.00
N THR A 31 -42.72 12.96 0.11
CA THR A 31 -43.87 13.89 0.03
C THR A 31 -44.93 13.46 -0.97
N LYS A 32 -44.68 12.46 -1.82
CA LYS A 32 -45.64 12.02 -2.86
C LYS A 32 -45.86 10.51 -2.82
N LYS A 33 -46.90 10.15 -2.05
CA LYS A 33 -47.55 8.83 -1.91
C LYS A 33 -46.74 7.77 -1.15
N LYS A 34 -47.18 7.51 0.10
CA LYS A 34 -46.94 6.25 0.82
C LYS A 34 -47.24 5.07 -0.12
N LYS A 35 -46.23 4.32 -0.53
CA LYS A 35 -46.46 2.97 -1.06
C LYS A 35 -47.03 2.11 0.07
N LYS A 36 -47.98 1.23 -0.23
CA LYS A 36 -48.68 0.34 0.72
C LYS A 36 -47.75 -0.62 1.49
N SER A 37 -46.51 -0.80 1.04
CA SER A 37 -45.44 -1.46 1.79
C SER A 37 -44.61 -0.38 2.47
N GLY A 38 -44.53 -0.36 3.79
CA GLY A 38 -43.85 0.66 4.61
C GLY A 38 -42.33 0.81 4.41
N THR A 39 -41.79 0.33 3.28
CA THR A 39 -40.37 0.35 2.91
C THR A 39 -40.11 1.49 1.92
N LEU A 40 -39.38 2.50 2.38
CA LEU A 40 -38.92 3.62 1.55
C LEU A 40 -37.63 3.21 0.82
N ALA A 41 -37.69 3.06 -0.50
CA ALA A 41 -36.51 2.83 -1.32
C ALA A 41 -35.72 4.13 -1.48
N ILE A 42 -34.64 4.27 -0.70
CA ILE A 42 -33.72 5.40 -0.80
C ILE A 42 -32.71 5.11 -1.92
N LYS A 43 -32.57 6.03 -2.88
CA LYS A 43 -31.57 5.89 -3.94
C LYS A 43 -30.17 5.97 -3.36
N ALA A 44 -29.25 5.14 -3.86
CA ALA A 44 -27.85 5.11 -3.38
C ALA A 44 -27.16 6.49 -3.46
N ALA A 45 -27.47 7.30 -4.49
CA ALA A 45 -26.93 8.64 -4.62
C ALA A 45 -27.39 9.62 -3.54
N ASP A 46 -28.51 9.36 -2.87
CA ASP A 46 -29.07 10.20 -1.80
C ASP A 46 -28.60 9.75 -0.40
N GLN A 47 -27.75 8.72 -0.35
CA GLN A 47 -27.10 8.23 0.86
C GLN A 47 -25.64 8.70 0.83
N PHE A 48 -25.20 9.36 1.88
CA PHE A 48 -23.77 9.54 2.11
C PHE A 48 -23.24 8.22 2.67
N ARG A 49 -22.39 7.55 1.89
CA ARG A 49 -21.74 6.30 2.29
C ARG A 49 -20.29 6.58 2.59
N ILE A 50 -19.87 6.19 3.79
CA ILE A 50 -18.47 6.07 4.12
C ILE A 50 -17.94 4.89 3.29
N SER A 51 -17.26 5.17 2.18
CA SER A 51 -16.70 4.18 1.25
C SER A 51 -15.17 4.13 1.26
N LYS A 52 -14.51 5.04 1.98
CA LYS A 52 -13.06 5.15 2.11
C LYS A 52 -12.68 5.11 3.59
N TYR A 53 -11.47 4.69 3.92
CA TYR A 53 -11.01 4.66 5.31
C TYR A 53 -10.72 6.09 5.82
N ASP A 54 -10.18 6.96 4.97
CA ASP A 54 -9.90 8.37 5.28
C ASP A 54 -11.02 9.27 4.78
N HIS A 55 -12.10 9.39 5.55
CA HIS A 55 -13.12 10.38 5.27
C HIS A 55 -12.74 11.74 5.82
N THR A 56 -12.70 12.72 4.92
CA THR A 56 -12.45 14.11 5.26
C THR A 56 -13.78 14.86 5.43
N PRO A 57 -13.87 15.87 6.32
CA PRO A 57 -15.04 16.74 6.40
C PRO A 57 -15.43 17.36 5.05
N GLU A 58 -14.44 17.54 4.17
CA GLU A 58 -14.58 17.99 2.80
C GLU A 58 -15.42 17.04 1.93
N ASP A 59 -15.30 15.71 2.08
CA ASP A 59 -16.09 14.74 1.31
C ASP A 59 -17.59 14.85 1.63
N LEU A 60 -17.92 15.03 2.92
CA LEU A 60 -19.30 15.25 3.35
C LEU A 60 -19.83 16.59 2.82
N LEU A 61 -18.98 17.62 2.86
CA LEU A 61 -19.35 18.96 2.42
C LEU A 61 -19.57 19.03 0.91
N GLU A 62 -18.75 18.31 0.13
CA GLU A 62 -18.92 18.16 -1.31
C GLU A 62 -20.24 17.46 -1.63
N TRP A 63 -20.54 16.34 -0.96
CA TRP A 63 -21.82 15.65 -1.11
C TRP A 63 -23.00 16.56 -0.75
N MET A 64 -22.91 17.33 0.33
CA MET A 64 -23.93 18.30 0.73
C MET A 64 -24.11 19.41 -0.33
N ASN A 65 -23.03 19.96 -0.86
CA ASN A 65 -23.06 21.01 -1.88
C ASN A 65 -23.67 20.51 -3.18
N GLN A 66 -23.30 19.31 -3.63
CA GLN A 66 -23.89 18.65 -4.80
C GLN A 66 -25.40 18.45 -4.64
N LYS A 67 -25.89 18.15 -3.43
CA LYS A 67 -27.30 17.88 -3.17
C LYS A 67 -28.15 19.12 -2.92
N THR A 68 -27.59 20.13 -2.28
CA THR A 68 -28.30 21.36 -1.92
C THR A 68 -28.18 22.45 -2.98
N GLY A 69 -27.22 22.35 -3.90
CA GLY A 69 -26.90 23.39 -4.87
C GLY A 69 -26.37 24.67 -4.22
N ARG A 70 -25.97 24.60 -2.94
CA ARG A 70 -25.37 25.70 -2.18
C ARG A 70 -23.87 25.49 -2.11
N GLU A 71 -23.12 26.58 -2.09
CA GLU A 71 -21.68 26.54 -1.86
C GLU A 71 -21.40 26.75 -0.37
N VAL A 72 -21.69 25.72 0.44
CA VAL A 72 -21.22 25.70 1.82
C VAL A 72 -19.71 25.49 1.77
N ARG A 73 -18.94 26.19 2.61
CA ARG A 73 -17.50 25.99 2.75
C ARG A 73 -17.19 25.60 4.19
N VAL A 74 -16.23 24.70 4.39
CA VAL A 74 -15.72 24.40 5.73
C VAL A 74 -15.11 25.69 6.29
N PHE A 75 -15.69 26.22 7.37
CA PHE A 75 -15.08 27.33 8.09
C PHE A 75 -13.91 26.78 8.90
N LYS A 76 -12.73 26.71 8.27
CA LYS A 76 -11.49 26.44 9.00
C LYS A 76 -11.12 27.68 9.77
N THR A 77 -10.96 27.54 11.08
CA THR A 77 -10.48 28.63 11.92
C THR A 77 -9.10 29.07 11.44
N PRO A 78 -8.72 30.36 11.60
CA PRO A 78 -7.39 30.84 11.19
C PRO A 78 -6.26 30.03 11.84
N HIS A 79 -6.48 29.50 13.05
CA HIS A 79 -5.54 28.61 13.73
C HIS A 79 -5.36 27.27 13.01
N GLU A 80 -6.42 26.63 12.53
CA GLU A 80 -6.32 25.37 11.78
C GLU A 80 -5.62 25.54 10.42
N ARG A 81 -5.89 26.66 9.73
CA ARG A 81 -5.18 27.00 8.49
C ARG A 81 -3.69 27.20 8.74
N LEU A 82 -3.35 27.93 9.81
CA LEU A 82 -1.95 28.15 10.20
C LEU A 82 -1.27 26.84 10.63
N SER A 83 -1.95 26.01 11.42
CA SER A 83 -1.43 24.70 11.85
C SER A 83 -1.19 23.77 10.66
N SER A 84 -2.11 23.71 9.70
CA SER A 84 -1.95 22.91 8.48
C SER A 84 -0.78 23.42 7.63
N ALA A 85 -0.64 24.74 7.48
CA ALA A 85 0.47 25.34 6.76
C ALA A 85 1.82 25.07 7.45
N LEU A 86 1.88 25.19 8.78
CA LEU A 86 3.06 24.87 9.59
C LEU A 86 3.45 23.40 9.48
N LYS A 87 2.49 22.47 9.50
CA LYS A 87 2.76 21.03 9.31
C LYS A 87 3.36 20.75 7.94
N MET A 88 2.81 21.35 6.88
CA MET A 88 3.36 21.22 5.53
C MET A 88 4.76 21.82 5.43
N LEU A 89 4.96 23.01 6.00
CA LEU A 89 6.27 23.67 6.02
C LEU A 89 7.30 22.83 6.77
N PHE A 90 6.96 22.34 7.96
CA PHE A 90 7.84 21.49 8.75
C PHE A 90 8.16 20.18 8.02
N GLY A 91 7.18 19.56 7.39
CA GLY A 91 7.38 18.38 6.55
C GLY A 91 8.31 18.65 5.38
N ALA A 92 8.15 19.79 4.70
CA ALA A 92 9.03 20.19 3.59
C ALA A 92 10.46 20.45 4.07
N VAL A 93 10.65 21.17 5.18
CA VAL A 93 11.97 21.42 5.77
C VAL A 93 12.63 20.11 6.19
N LEU A 94 11.89 19.20 6.82
CA LEU A 94 12.39 17.88 7.20
C LEU A 94 12.85 17.08 5.97
N LEU A 95 12.07 17.08 4.90
CA LEU A 95 12.42 16.44 3.63
C LEU A 95 13.72 17.00 3.04
N VAL A 96 13.90 18.32 3.07
CA VAL A 96 15.13 18.97 2.59
C VAL A 96 16.32 18.59 3.46
N ILE A 97 16.17 18.60 4.79
CA ILE A 97 17.24 18.22 5.72
C ILE A 97 17.64 16.76 5.48
N VAL A 98 16.66 15.85 5.41
CA VAL A 98 16.89 14.43 5.11
C VAL A 98 17.56 14.26 3.75
N GLY A 99 17.17 15.03 2.75
CA GLY A 99 17.80 15.05 1.43
C GLY A 99 19.27 15.49 1.48
N ILE A 100 19.57 16.59 2.16
CA ILE A 100 20.94 17.10 2.32
C ILE A 100 21.82 16.08 3.08
N PHE A 101 21.33 15.55 4.21
CA PHE A 101 22.02 14.51 4.95
C PHE A 101 22.20 13.25 4.13
N GLY A 102 21.19 12.83 3.37
CA GLY A 102 21.26 11.69 2.47
C GLY A 102 22.35 11.85 1.40
N ILE A 103 22.42 13.03 0.76
CA ILE A 103 23.47 13.34 -0.23
C ILE A 103 24.85 13.36 0.42
N TYR A 104 24.98 13.97 1.60
CA TYR A 104 26.24 14.00 2.33
C TYR A 104 26.70 12.59 2.71
N SER A 105 25.82 11.79 3.32
CA SER A 105 26.10 10.39 3.66
C SER A 105 26.44 9.54 2.44
N ALA A 106 25.76 9.72 1.31
CA ALA A 106 26.05 9.00 0.08
C ALA A 106 27.44 9.32 -0.49
N ARG A 107 27.96 10.53 -0.25
CA ARG A 107 29.33 10.92 -0.65
C ARG A 107 30.38 10.32 0.29
N THR A 108 30.13 10.34 1.59
CA THR A 108 31.13 9.87 2.58
C THR A 108 31.16 8.35 2.71
N TRP A 109 30.00 7.68 2.65
CA TRP A 109 29.84 6.23 2.88
C TRP A 109 28.90 5.58 1.84
N PRO A 110 29.28 5.56 0.55
CA PRO A 110 28.40 5.10 -0.52
C PRO A 110 27.94 3.65 -0.36
N ILE A 111 28.81 2.77 0.16
CA ILE A 111 28.49 1.35 0.36
C ILE A 111 27.44 1.18 1.47
N THR A 112 27.62 1.87 2.59
CA THR A 112 26.67 1.84 3.71
C THR A 112 25.30 2.34 3.28
N CYS A 113 25.25 3.43 2.51
CA CYS A 113 24.00 3.94 1.95
C CYS A 113 23.33 2.93 1.00
N ALA A 114 24.10 2.22 0.17
CA ALA A 114 23.56 1.18 -0.70
C ALA A 114 22.97 0.01 0.09
N ILE A 115 23.63 -0.44 1.16
CA ILE A 115 23.13 -1.52 2.04
C ILE A 115 21.82 -1.10 2.72
N VAL A 116 21.75 0.13 3.23
CA VAL A 116 20.54 0.67 3.86
C VAL A 116 19.41 0.79 2.83
N ALA A 117 19.69 1.28 1.63
CA ALA A 117 18.70 1.38 0.55
C ALA A 117 18.15 0.01 0.16
N LEU A 118 19.02 -1.00 -0.04
CA LEU A 118 18.60 -2.38 -0.32
C LEU A 118 17.77 -2.98 0.81
N SER A 119 18.10 -2.67 2.07
CA SER A 119 17.32 -3.12 3.23
C SER A 119 15.91 -2.50 3.25
N ILE A 120 15.80 -1.21 2.92
CA ILE A 120 14.51 -0.51 2.82
C ILE A 120 13.70 -1.10 1.66
N GLU A 121 14.32 -1.34 0.51
CA GLU A 121 13.69 -1.98 -0.64
C GLU A 121 13.17 -3.38 -0.30
N PHE A 122 13.95 -4.17 0.46
CA PHE A 122 13.54 -5.51 0.92
C PHE A 122 12.27 -5.46 1.76
N VAL A 123 12.23 -4.58 2.75
CA VAL A 123 11.06 -4.41 3.62
C VAL A 123 9.87 -3.89 2.82
N SER A 124 10.09 -2.94 1.91
CA SER A 124 9.01 -2.34 1.10
C SER A 124 8.39 -3.35 0.14
N MET A 125 9.21 -4.15 -0.54
CA MET A 125 8.76 -5.15 -1.52
C MET A 125 8.14 -6.39 -0.86
N SER A 126 8.49 -6.69 0.39
CA SER A 126 7.96 -7.86 1.11
C SER A 126 6.47 -7.77 1.48
N GLY A 127 5.86 -6.59 1.36
CA GLY A 127 4.48 -6.39 1.79
C GLY A 127 4.28 -6.49 3.31
N ILE A 128 5.34 -6.41 4.13
CA ILE A 128 5.27 -6.50 5.60
C ILE A 128 4.19 -5.60 6.19
N PHE A 129 4.09 -4.34 5.75
CA PHE A 129 3.09 -3.41 6.29
C PHE A 129 1.66 -3.86 5.99
N PHE A 130 1.41 -4.33 4.77
CA PHE A 130 0.11 -4.89 4.39
C PHE A 130 -0.23 -6.12 5.23
N ASN A 131 0.74 -7.02 5.43
CA ASN A 131 0.56 -8.23 6.22
C ASN A 131 0.29 -7.94 7.70
N ILE A 132 0.98 -6.96 8.29
CA ILE A 132 0.74 -6.52 9.67
C ILE A 132 -0.65 -5.90 9.80
N LEU A 133 -1.04 -5.02 8.87
CA LEU A 133 -2.35 -4.36 8.92
C LEU A 133 -3.52 -5.33 8.75
N GLN A 134 -3.35 -6.37 7.93
CA GLN A 134 -4.39 -7.37 7.68
C GLN A 134 -4.33 -8.60 8.61
N GLY A 135 -3.34 -8.69 9.50
CA GLY A 135 -3.16 -9.83 10.40
C GLY A 135 -2.86 -11.15 9.66
N MET A 136 -2.13 -11.07 8.54
CA MET A 136 -1.80 -12.24 7.72
C MET A 136 -0.80 -13.16 8.42
N MET A 137 -1.00 -14.47 8.28
CA MET A 137 -0.11 -15.48 8.86
C MET A 137 1.15 -15.69 8.00
N MET A 138 2.20 -16.26 8.60
CA MET A 138 3.44 -16.63 7.89
C MET A 138 3.21 -17.67 6.80
N GLN A 139 2.29 -18.60 7.05
CA GLN A 139 1.96 -19.70 6.17
C GLN A 139 0.46 -20.00 6.27
N GLY A 140 -0.15 -20.38 5.15
CA GLY A 140 -1.54 -20.78 5.05
C GLY A 140 -1.79 -22.25 5.36
N LYS A 141 -3.06 -22.63 5.34
CA LYS A 141 -3.49 -24.02 5.24
C LYS A 141 -4.48 -24.14 4.11
N ASP A 142 -4.30 -25.15 3.27
CA ASP A 142 -5.21 -25.50 2.20
C ASP A 142 -6.53 -26.06 2.78
N ALA A 143 -7.54 -26.24 1.92
CA ALA A 143 -8.84 -26.84 2.26
C ALA A 143 -8.73 -28.23 2.92
N GLU A 144 -7.64 -28.96 2.64
CA GLU A 144 -7.32 -30.27 3.20
C GLU A 144 -6.54 -30.18 4.53
N GLY A 145 -6.22 -28.97 5.00
CA GLY A 145 -5.46 -28.72 6.22
C GLY A 145 -3.94 -28.82 6.05
N ASN A 146 -3.46 -29.09 4.82
CA ASN A 146 -2.05 -29.14 4.48
C ASN A 146 -1.42 -27.74 4.47
N PRO A 147 -0.13 -27.60 4.84
CA PRO A 147 0.54 -26.32 4.93
C PRO A 147 0.76 -25.71 3.52
N GLU A 148 0.21 -24.52 3.27
CA GLU A 148 0.27 -23.83 1.97
C GLU A 148 1.19 -22.60 2.05
N TRP A 149 2.17 -22.52 1.15
CA TRP A 149 3.18 -21.44 1.16
C TRP A 149 2.82 -20.23 0.29
N ILE A 150 1.95 -20.41 -0.70
CA ILE A 150 1.55 -19.37 -1.66
C ILE A 150 0.04 -19.21 -1.53
N MET A 151 -0.43 -18.00 -1.27
CA MET A 151 -1.88 -17.78 -1.17
C MET A 151 -2.50 -17.72 -2.56
N GLN A 152 -3.55 -18.50 -2.82
CA GLN A 152 -4.29 -18.40 -4.08
C GLN A 152 -5.00 -17.05 -4.24
N GLY A 153 -4.91 -16.49 -5.45
CA GLY A 153 -5.57 -15.24 -5.83
C GLY A 153 -4.67 -14.00 -5.70
N MET A 154 -4.96 -13.00 -6.54
CA MET A 154 -4.09 -11.83 -6.70
C MET A 154 -4.18 -10.79 -5.56
N ARG A 155 -5.19 -10.88 -4.69
CA ARG A 155 -5.56 -9.79 -3.77
C ARG A 155 -4.92 -9.84 -2.39
N GLY A 156 -4.20 -10.92 -2.05
CA GLY A 156 -3.43 -10.95 -0.82
C GLY A 156 -2.24 -11.87 -0.93
N GLN A 157 -1.51 -12.00 0.16
CA GLN A 157 -0.19 -12.61 0.17
C GLN A 157 0.10 -13.10 1.58
N TYR A 158 0.73 -14.27 1.72
CA TYR A 158 1.26 -14.67 3.03
C TYR A 158 2.54 -13.92 3.35
N LEU A 159 2.84 -13.74 4.64
CA LEU A 159 4.06 -13.03 5.02
C LEU A 159 5.33 -13.77 4.56
N GLY A 160 5.34 -15.10 4.64
CA GLY A 160 6.44 -15.91 4.11
C GLY A 160 6.60 -15.80 2.59
N GLU A 161 5.49 -15.75 1.86
CA GLU A 161 5.49 -15.56 0.40
C GLU A 161 6.11 -14.22 0.00
N GLY A 162 5.72 -13.13 0.69
CA GLY A 162 6.26 -11.79 0.43
C GLY A 162 7.74 -11.66 0.75
N LEU A 163 8.18 -12.22 1.87
CA LEU A 163 9.59 -12.25 2.25
C LEU A 163 10.44 -13.07 1.26
N ALA A 164 9.95 -14.22 0.81
CA ALA A 164 10.64 -15.05 -0.16
C ALA A 164 10.75 -14.35 -1.53
N ALA A 165 9.66 -13.76 -2.02
CA ALA A 165 9.65 -13.05 -3.29
C ALA A 165 10.57 -11.82 -3.27
N SER A 166 10.53 -11.00 -2.20
CA SER A 166 11.43 -9.84 -2.07
C SER A 166 12.88 -10.25 -1.95
N PHE A 167 13.18 -11.34 -1.24
CA PHE A 167 14.53 -11.90 -1.14
C PHE A 167 15.09 -12.32 -2.51
N LEU A 168 14.29 -13.05 -3.29
CA LEU A 168 14.69 -13.50 -4.64
C LEU A 168 14.93 -12.32 -5.59
N MET A 169 14.04 -11.33 -5.57
CA MET A 169 14.16 -10.12 -6.40
C MET A 169 15.45 -9.33 -6.09
N ILE A 170 15.73 -9.10 -4.79
CA ILE A 170 16.92 -8.35 -4.38
C ILE A 170 18.19 -9.15 -4.63
N THR A 171 18.18 -10.45 -4.35
CA THR A 171 19.33 -11.34 -4.63
C THR A 171 19.65 -11.33 -6.12
N SER A 172 18.63 -11.35 -6.98
CA SER A 172 18.80 -11.22 -8.43
C SER A 172 19.45 -9.89 -8.82
N GLY A 173 18.94 -8.76 -8.29
CA GLY A 173 19.51 -7.43 -8.54
C GLY A 173 20.96 -7.29 -8.09
N VAL A 174 21.29 -7.79 -6.90
CA VAL A 174 22.66 -7.78 -6.36
C VAL A 174 23.59 -8.65 -7.18
N CYS A 175 23.14 -9.82 -7.62
CA CYS A 175 23.91 -10.70 -8.50
C CYS A 175 24.21 -10.02 -9.84
N MET A 176 23.23 -9.37 -10.45
CA MET A 176 23.42 -8.63 -11.70
C MET A 176 24.39 -7.45 -11.53
N LEU A 177 24.23 -6.68 -10.44
CA LEU A 177 25.13 -5.58 -10.11
C LEU A 177 26.57 -6.06 -9.89
N THR A 178 26.72 -7.21 -9.23
CA THR A 178 28.02 -7.86 -9.04
C THR A 178 28.62 -8.26 -10.39
N ALA A 179 27.85 -8.91 -11.27
CA ALA A 179 28.33 -9.32 -12.60
C ALA A 179 28.83 -8.12 -13.43
N VAL A 180 28.12 -6.99 -13.40
CA VAL A 180 28.49 -5.78 -14.15
C VAL A 180 29.70 -5.05 -13.54
N ARG A 181 29.82 -4.99 -12.21
CA ARG A 181 30.86 -4.21 -11.53
C ARG A 181 32.17 -4.96 -11.29
N LEU A 182 32.13 -6.28 -11.22
CA LEU A 182 33.31 -7.12 -10.96
C LEU A 182 34.49 -6.89 -11.92
N PRO A 183 34.32 -6.72 -13.25
CA PRO A 183 35.46 -6.55 -14.16
C PRO A 183 36.12 -5.16 -14.04
N SER A 184 35.43 -4.19 -13.44
CA SER A 184 35.98 -2.85 -13.17
C SER A 184 36.83 -2.79 -11.90
N VAL A 185 36.86 -3.86 -11.10
CA VAL A 185 37.66 -3.92 -9.87
C VAL A 185 39.09 -4.30 -10.23
N LYS A 186 40.07 -3.43 -9.90
CA LYS A 186 41.50 -3.61 -10.22
C LYS A 186 42.06 -4.98 -9.83
N TYR A 187 41.58 -5.57 -8.73
CA TYR A 187 41.99 -6.89 -8.26
C TYR A 187 41.58 -8.04 -9.21
N PHE A 188 40.48 -7.89 -9.93
CA PHE A 188 39.87 -8.93 -10.78
C PHE A 188 40.08 -8.68 -12.28
N GLN A 189 40.68 -7.55 -12.65
CA GLN A 189 40.88 -7.16 -14.03
C GLN A 189 41.78 -8.19 -14.77
N GLY A 190 41.24 -8.81 -15.83
CA GLY A 190 41.94 -9.82 -16.63
C GLY A 190 42.02 -11.22 -16.00
N SER A 191 41.42 -11.44 -14.83
CA SER A 191 41.44 -12.76 -14.17
C SER A 191 40.34 -13.67 -14.70
N LYS A 192 40.68 -14.92 -15.06
CA LYS A 192 39.70 -15.96 -15.40
C LYS A 192 38.68 -16.21 -14.28
N LYS A 193 39.08 -15.99 -13.02
CA LYS A 193 38.20 -16.12 -11.85
C LYS A 193 37.06 -15.09 -11.87
N ALA A 194 37.32 -13.88 -12.38
CA ALA A 194 36.29 -12.84 -12.50
C ALA A 194 35.20 -13.26 -13.49
N SER A 195 35.59 -13.82 -14.64
CA SER A 195 34.65 -14.34 -15.64
C SER A 195 33.80 -15.50 -15.09
N SER A 196 34.39 -16.40 -14.30
CA SER A 196 33.62 -17.48 -13.65
C SER A 196 32.60 -16.94 -12.65
N ILE A 197 32.99 -15.98 -11.80
CA ILE A 197 32.07 -15.38 -10.82
C ILE A 197 30.94 -14.63 -11.53
N GLN A 198 31.23 -13.90 -12.61
CA GLN A 198 30.21 -13.23 -13.43
C GLN A 198 29.18 -14.22 -13.96
N LEU A 199 29.65 -15.32 -14.57
CA LEU A 199 28.76 -16.33 -15.14
C LEU A 199 27.87 -16.95 -14.05
N VAL A 200 28.44 -17.26 -12.88
CA VAL A 200 27.69 -17.77 -11.73
C VAL A 200 26.67 -16.74 -11.24
N SER A 201 27.05 -15.47 -11.10
CA SER A 201 26.13 -14.41 -10.68
C SER A 201 24.98 -14.22 -11.67
N VAL A 202 25.23 -14.25 -12.99
CA VAL A 202 24.16 -14.18 -13.99
C VAL A 202 23.24 -15.40 -13.91
N ALA A 203 23.80 -16.60 -13.77
CA ALA A 203 23.01 -17.82 -13.63
C ALA A 203 22.11 -17.78 -12.39
N VAL A 204 22.65 -17.37 -11.24
CA VAL A 204 21.87 -17.21 -9.99
C VAL A 204 20.78 -16.15 -10.15
N SER A 205 21.07 -15.01 -10.78
CA SER A 205 20.06 -13.97 -11.06
C SER A 205 18.90 -14.51 -11.91
N VAL A 206 19.21 -15.25 -12.98
CA VAL A 206 18.19 -15.87 -13.85
C VAL A 206 17.37 -16.90 -13.08
N LEU A 207 18.01 -17.74 -12.26
CA LEU A 207 17.31 -18.73 -11.43
C LEU A 207 16.37 -18.06 -10.41
N CYS A 208 16.80 -16.98 -9.77
CA CYS A 208 15.96 -16.22 -8.85
C CYS A 208 14.74 -15.60 -9.57
N MET A 209 14.94 -15.01 -10.74
CA MET A 209 13.83 -14.44 -11.52
C MET A 209 12.86 -15.52 -12.01
N TRP A 210 13.39 -16.66 -12.48
CA TRP A 210 12.56 -17.79 -12.87
C TRP A 210 11.72 -18.30 -11.70
N ALA A 211 12.30 -18.45 -10.51
CA ALA A 211 11.55 -18.84 -9.31
C ALA A 211 10.43 -17.84 -8.96
N VAL A 212 10.67 -16.53 -9.11
CA VAL A 212 9.63 -15.50 -8.91
C VAL A 212 8.51 -15.62 -9.95
N PHE A 213 8.84 -15.89 -11.21
CA PHE A 213 7.83 -16.12 -12.25
C PHE A 213 6.99 -17.37 -11.99
N GLU A 214 7.61 -18.47 -11.56
CA GLU A 214 6.88 -19.68 -11.16
C GLU A 214 5.96 -19.42 -9.97
N MET A 215 6.43 -18.69 -8.94
CA MET A 215 5.58 -18.28 -7.82
C MET A 215 4.37 -17.46 -8.30
N TYR A 216 4.58 -16.55 -9.26
CA TYR A 216 3.50 -15.74 -9.82
C TYR A 216 2.53 -16.59 -10.66
N ALA A 217 3.04 -17.51 -11.48
CA ALA A 217 2.22 -18.41 -12.29
C ALA A 217 1.30 -19.27 -11.41
N VAL A 218 1.84 -19.89 -10.36
CA VAL A 218 1.06 -20.65 -9.36
C VAL A 218 -0.02 -19.78 -8.70
N LYS A 219 0.27 -18.50 -8.49
CA LYS A 219 -0.66 -17.56 -7.85
C LYS A 219 -1.81 -17.12 -8.76
N THR A 220 -1.56 -17.01 -10.06
CA THR A 220 -2.56 -16.55 -11.04
C THR A 220 -3.40 -17.67 -11.64
N GLY A 221 -2.93 -18.92 -11.60
CA GLY A 221 -3.59 -20.07 -12.21
C GLY A 221 -3.24 -20.21 -13.69
#